data_AF-A0AAC9NTA4-F1
#
_entry.id   AF-A0AAC9NTA4-F1
#
_cell.length_a   1.000
_cell.length_b   1.000
_cell.length_c   1.000
_cell.angle_alpha   90.00
_cell.angle_beta   90.00
_cell.angle_gamma   90.00
#
_symmetry.space_group_name_H-M   'P 1'
#
loop_
_entity.id
_entity.type
_entity.pdbx_description
1 polymer ?
#
loop_
_entity_poly.entity_id
_entity_poly.type
_entity_poly.pdbx_seq_one_letter_code
_entity_poly.pdbx_strand_id
1 'polypeptide(L)'
;MSRESIGNQLKAERKRHRMSQDDVANKLKTARPRISQIENGRYQGSLQLLERYLTLMGLELTATPIKRRPTLDELESIYDDD
;
A
#
# COMPACT_ATOMS: atom_id res chain seq x y z
N MET A 1 1.77 2.60 -7.28
CA MET A 1 0.60 2.32 -6.40
C MET A 1 0.34 3.53 -5.53
N SER A 2 -0.93 3.86 -5.26
CA SER A 2 -1.29 4.92 -4.30
C SER A 2 -1.24 4.41 -2.85
N ARG A 3 -1.16 5.32 -1.88
CA ARG A 3 -1.26 4.97 -0.43
C ARG A 3 -2.58 4.26 -0.11
N GLU A 4 -3.67 4.65 -0.77
CA GLU A 4 -4.98 4.01 -0.64
C GLU A 4 -4.96 2.57 -1.13
N SER A 5 -4.30 2.29 -2.26
CA SER A 5 -4.12 0.92 -2.76
C SER A 5 -3.37 0.04 -1.76
N ILE A 6 -2.29 0.56 -1.17
CA ILE A 6 -1.52 -0.16 -0.13
C ILE A 6 -2.39 -0.41 1.11
N GLY A 7 -3.13 0.60 1.56
CA GLY A 7 -4.03 0.50 2.72
C GLY A 7 -5.14 -0.54 2.52
N ASN A 8 -5.75 -0.57 1.34
CA ASN A 8 -6.77 -1.55 0.98
C ASN A 8 -6.22 -2.98 0.96
N GLN A 9 -5.01 -3.19 0.44
CA GLN A 9 -4.35 -4.49 0.45
C GLN A 9 -4.06 -4.96 1.89
N LEU A 10 -3.49 -4.09 2.74
CA LEU A 10 -3.24 -4.41 4.15
C LEU A 10 -4.53 -4.75 4.91
N LYS A 11 -5.62 -4.03 4.63
CA LYS A 11 -6.94 -4.31 5.20
C LYS A 11 -7.48 -5.67 4.77
N ALA A 12 -7.32 -6.03 3.50
CA ALA A 12 -7.72 -7.33 2.96
C ALA A 12 -6.92 -8.46 3.62
N GLU A 13 -5.60 -8.33 3.68
CA GLU A 13 -4.73 -9.31 4.33
C GLU A 13 -5.05 -9.46 5.82
N ARG A 14 -5.20 -8.36 6.56
CA ARG A 14 -5.58 -8.42 7.98
C ARG A 14 -6.86 -9.22 8.20
N LYS A 15 -7.88 -9.00 7.35
CA LYS A 15 -9.14 -9.76 7.41
C LYS A 15 -8.93 -11.24 7.06
N ARG A 16 -8.08 -11.56 6.09
CA ARG A 16 -7.70 -12.95 5.75
C ARG A 16 -7.04 -13.66 6.94
N HIS A 17 -6.22 -12.92 7.70
CA HIS A 17 -5.63 -13.36 8.97
C HIS A 17 -6.60 -13.36 10.17
N ARG A 18 -7.88 -13.00 9.97
CA ARG A 18 -8.91 -12.91 11.02
C ARG A 18 -8.55 -11.99 12.19
N MET A 19 -7.79 -10.93 11.91
CA MET A 19 -7.37 -9.94 12.91
C MET A 19 -8.24 -8.68 12.87
N SER A 20 -8.50 -8.10 14.03
CA SER A 20 -9.01 -6.73 14.16
C SER A 20 -7.89 -5.70 13.98
N GLN A 21 -8.26 -4.42 13.82
CA GLN A 21 -7.27 -3.34 13.81
C GLN A 21 -6.53 -3.21 15.15
N ASP A 22 -7.22 -3.52 16.26
CA ASP A 22 -6.65 -3.54 17.59
C ASP A 22 -5.61 -4.66 17.75
N ASP A 23 -5.86 -5.85 17.19
CA ASP A 23 -4.89 -6.95 17.21
C ASP A 23 -3.59 -6.57 16.49
N VAL A 24 -3.68 -5.91 15.33
CA VAL A 24 -2.52 -5.39 14.62
C VAL A 24 -1.83 -4.31 15.45
N ALA A 25 -2.59 -3.36 16.00
CA ALA A 25 -2.05 -2.27 16.79
C ALA A 25 -1.25 -2.79 17.99
N ASN A 26 -1.79 -3.79 18.69
CA ASN A 26 -1.16 -4.46 19.82
C ASN A 26 0.13 -5.17 19.40
N LYS A 27 0.11 -5.98 18.32
CA LYS A 27 1.32 -6.64 17.80
C LYS A 27 2.40 -5.66 17.36
N LEU A 28 2.00 -4.52 16.80
CA LEU A 28 2.93 -3.48 16.34
C LEU A 28 3.31 -2.47 17.44
N LYS A 29 2.81 -2.62 18.67
CA LYS A 29 3.02 -1.70 19.80
C LYS A 29 2.70 -0.26 19.40
N THR A 30 1.51 -0.06 18.84
CA THR A 30 1.05 1.24 18.35
C THR A 30 -0.42 1.47 18.66
N ALA A 31 -0.93 2.67 18.40
CA ALA A 31 -2.33 2.98 18.63
C ALA A 31 -3.21 2.55 17.44
N ARG A 32 -4.37 1.94 17.72
CA ARG A 32 -5.37 1.54 16.71
C ARG A 32 -5.70 2.62 15.65
N PRO A 33 -5.83 3.92 16.00
CA PRO A 33 -6.06 4.96 14.99
C PRO A 33 -4.98 5.02 13.91
N ARG A 34 -3.72 4.66 14.21
CA ARG A 34 -2.65 4.61 13.20
C ARG A 34 -2.88 3.49 12.19
N ILE A 35 -3.35 2.32 12.64
CA ILE A 35 -3.73 1.21 11.74
C ILE A 35 -4.88 1.65 10.83
N SER A 36 -5.89 2.32 11.39
CA SER A 36 -6.99 2.89 10.61
C SER A 36 -6.50 3.93 9.58
N GLN A 37 -5.60 4.83 9.96
CA GLN A 37 -5.02 5.80 9.03
C GLN A 37 -4.23 5.12 7.90
N ILE A 38 -3.50 4.04 8.19
CA ILE A 38 -2.77 3.27 7.17
C ILE A 38 -3.76 2.63 6.20
N GLU A 39 -4.75 1.91 6.71
CA GLU A 39 -5.73 1.19 5.88
C GLU A 39 -6.57 2.13 5.01
N ASN A 40 -6.77 3.38 5.43
CA ASN A 40 -7.50 4.40 4.67
C ASN A 40 -6.57 5.31 3.84
N GLY A 41 -5.27 5.00 3.75
CA GLY A 41 -4.30 5.78 2.96
C GLY A 41 -3.97 7.18 3.49
N ARG A 42 -4.40 7.51 4.72
CA ARG A 42 -4.23 8.84 5.35
C ARG A 42 -3.02 8.93 6.30
N TYR A 43 -2.31 7.83 6.50
CA TYR A 43 -1.17 7.82 7.42
C TYR A 43 0.00 8.62 6.85
N GLN A 44 0.44 9.65 7.59
CA GLN A 44 1.58 10.51 7.25
C GLN A 44 2.78 10.32 8.21
N GLY A 45 2.76 9.28 9.05
CA GLY A 45 3.84 8.98 9.99
C GLY A 45 5.02 8.23 9.36
N SER A 46 5.76 7.50 10.19
CA SER A 46 7.01 6.86 9.78
C SER A 46 6.80 5.70 8.81
N LEU A 47 7.69 5.61 7.80
CA LEU A 47 7.73 4.49 6.87
C LEU A 47 7.91 3.15 7.61
N GLN A 48 8.73 3.15 8.66
CA GLN A 48 8.99 1.98 9.51
C GLN A 48 7.71 1.33 10.05
N LEU A 49 6.68 2.10 10.44
CA LEU A 49 5.44 1.49 10.92
C LEU A 49 4.67 0.81 9.78
N LEU A 50 4.67 1.41 8.59
CA LEU A 50 4.06 0.83 7.40
C LEU A 50 4.77 -0.47 7.01
N GLU A 51 6.10 -0.46 6.96
CA GLU A 51 6.93 -1.64 6.66
C GLU A 51 6.69 -2.76 7.66
N ARG A 52 6.67 -2.47 8.96
CA ARG A 52 6.36 -3.48 9.99
C ARG A 52 4.97 -4.08 9.83
N TYR A 53 3.98 -3.29 9.39
CA TYR A 53 2.65 -3.82 9.11
C TYR A 53 2.65 -4.70 7.85
N LEU A 54 3.33 -4.28 6.78
CA LEU A 54 3.54 -5.12 5.59
C LEU A 54 4.19 -6.46 5.96
N THR A 55 5.30 -6.43 6.70
CA THR A 55 6.00 -7.65 7.14
C THR A 55 5.12 -8.54 8.01
N LEU A 56 4.32 -7.96 8.92
CA LEU A 56 3.36 -8.72 9.74
C LEU A 56 2.33 -9.48 8.87
N MET A 57 1.98 -8.94 7.70
CA MET A 57 1.07 -9.57 6.73
C MET A 57 1.79 -10.44 5.70
N GLY A 58 3.11 -10.67 5.83
CA GLY A 58 3.89 -11.42 4.85
C GLY A 58 4.11 -10.69 3.52
N LEU A 59 4.07 -9.35 3.55
CA LEU A 59 4.31 -8.49 2.40
C LEU A 59 5.62 -7.70 2.58
N GLU A 60 6.19 -7.27 1.47
CA GLU A 60 7.34 -6.37 1.43
C GLU A 60 7.02 -5.09 0.65
N LEU A 61 7.69 -4.00 1.01
CA LEU A 61 7.61 -2.75 0.27
C LEU A 61 8.62 -2.79 -0.90
N THR A 62 8.15 -2.50 -2.11
CA THR A 62 9.02 -2.46 -3.31
C THR A 62 8.89 -1.13 -4.04
N ALA A 63 9.99 -0.70 -4.66
CA ALA A 63 10.02 0.42 -5.59
C ALA A 63 9.86 -0.10 -7.02
N THR A 64 9.03 0.56 -7.82
CA THR A 64 8.83 0.24 -9.23
C THR A 64 9.07 1.49 -10.08
N PRO A 65 9.54 1.36 -11.34
CA PRO A 65 9.68 2.52 -12.23
C PRO A 65 8.37 3.29 -12.33
N ILE A 66 8.47 4.62 -12.32
CA ILE A 66 7.30 5.48 -12.53
C ILE A 66 6.81 5.24 -13.96
N LYS A 67 5.59 4.72 -14.10
CA LYS A 67 4.90 4.67 -15.39
C LYS A 67 4.56 6.11 -15.78
N ARG A 68 5.39 6.72 -16.63
CA ARG A 68 5.02 7.99 -17.28
C ARG A 68 3.92 7.72 -18.29
N ARG A 69 3.02 8.68 -18.45
CA ARG A 69 2.12 8.68 -19.61
C ARG A 69 3.00 8.85 -20.87
N PRO A 70 2.71 8.14 -21.97
CA PRO A 70 3.35 8.41 -23.24
C PRO A 70 3.18 9.89 -23.59
N THR A 71 4.19 10.50 -24.22
CA THR A 71 4.00 11.78 -24.92
C THR A 71 3.11 11.59 -26.14
N LEU A 72 2.57 12.67 -26.70
CA LEU A 72 1.77 12.60 -27.93
C LEU A 72 2.56 11.91 -29.06
N ASP A 73 3.83 12.25 -29.21
CA ASP A 73 4.74 11.67 -30.21
C ASP A 73 4.98 10.16 -30.00
N GLU A 74 4.96 9.69 -28.75
CA GLU A 74 5.10 8.27 -28.43
C GLU A 74 3.80 7.48 -28.68
N LEU A 75 2.66 8.16 -28.81
CA LEU A 75 1.38 7.50 -29.12
C LEU A 75 1.29 7.08 -30.58
N GLU A 76 1.86 7.83 -31.53
CA GLU A 76 1.85 7.47 -32.96
C GLU A 76 2.48 6.09 -33.17
N SER A 77 3.64 5.84 -32.55
CA SER A 77 4.33 4.54 -32.61
C SER A 77 3.61 3.35 -31.93
N ILE A 78 2.54 3.59 -31.16
CA ILE A 78 1.74 2.54 -30.52
C ILE A 78 0.60 2.06 -31.43
N TYR A 79 0.23 2.87 -32.43
CA TYR A 79 -0.86 2.57 -33.37
C TYR A 79 -0.36 2.35 -34.81
N ASP A 80 0.94 2.43 -35.06
CA ASP A 80 1.57 2.17 -36.37
C ASP A 80 1.77 0.67 -36.70
N ASP A 81 1.23 -0.24 -35.89
CA ASP A 81 1.16 -1.67 -36.24
C ASP A 81 -0.15 -1.98 -37.01
N ASP A 82 -0.15 -1.64 -38.32
CA ASP A 82 -0.98 -2.27 -39.37
C ASP A 82 -0.10 -3.14 -40.29
#